data_AF-A0A3M0CSN5-F1
#
_entry.id   AF-A0A3M0CSN5-F1
#
_cell.length_a   1.000
_cell.length_b   1.000
_cell.length_c   1.000
_cell.angle_alpha   90.00
_cell.angle_beta   90.00
_cell.angle_gamma   90.00
#
_symmetry.space_group_name_H-M   'P 1'
#
loop_
_entity.id
_entity.type
_entity.pdbx_description
1 polymer ?
#
loop_
_entity_poly.entity_id
_entity_poly.type
_entity_poly.pdbx_seq_one_letter_code
_entity_poly.pdbx_strand_id
1 'polypeptide(L)'
;MLRRRVLALLGSTATTTLSGCLFGGFGASESGPPETVTERPVTASGSIPQYQVDAENTGILTGSAPADPSVAWRRTPSRYDAAQPVVDGDAVYVAFDGDLVKLSLRDGDTDWTVWEQSGDERTTAAPTVADQRVVVADGETVRALDDSG
;
A
#
# COMPACT_ATOMS: atom_id res chain seq x y z
N MET A 1 19.81 -79.82 2.56
CA MET A 1 19.91 -78.40 2.96
C MET A 1 18.49 -77.86 3.12
N LEU A 2 18.01 -77.68 4.35
CA LEU A 2 16.65 -77.19 4.61
C LEU A 2 16.75 -75.97 5.53
N ARG A 3 16.63 -74.77 4.95
CA ARG A 3 16.69 -73.51 5.68
C ARG A 3 15.31 -73.20 6.27
N ARG A 4 15.37 -72.80 7.53
CA ARG A 4 14.34 -72.58 8.53
C ARG A 4 14.04 -71.06 8.58
N ARG A 5 12.88 -70.68 9.16
CA ARG A 5 12.53 -69.37 9.79
C ARG A 5 11.98 -68.30 8.82
N VAL A 6 11.03 -67.42 9.19
CA VAL A 6 10.32 -67.06 10.45
C VAL A 6 9.12 -66.16 10.07
N LEU A 7 8.01 -66.20 10.83
CA LEU A 7 6.92 -65.20 10.79
C LEU A 7 7.43 -63.85 11.30
N ALA A 8 7.19 -62.75 10.57
CA ALA A 8 7.41 -61.40 11.07
C ALA A 8 6.08 -60.61 11.10
N LEU A 9 5.89 -59.95 12.24
CA LEU A 9 4.72 -59.19 12.67
C LEU A 9 4.53 -57.86 11.92
N LEU A 10 3.27 -57.41 12.00
CA LEU A 10 2.69 -56.10 11.72
C LEU A 10 3.64 -54.90 11.79
N GLY A 11 3.57 -54.05 10.77
CA GLY A 11 4.03 -52.67 10.82
C GLY A 11 3.01 -51.77 10.12
N SER A 12 2.05 -51.23 10.89
CA SER A 12 1.13 -50.20 10.43
C SER A 12 1.92 -48.93 10.13
N THR A 13 2.17 -48.63 8.86
CA THR A 13 2.72 -47.33 8.45
C THR A 13 1.62 -46.29 8.58
N ALA A 14 1.65 -45.53 9.68
CA ALA A 14 0.92 -44.27 9.77
C ALA A 14 1.48 -43.31 8.73
N THR A 15 0.70 -43.01 7.69
CA THR A 15 1.03 -41.93 6.75
C THR A 15 0.82 -40.60 7.46
N THR A 16 1.88 -40.02 8.01
CA THR A 16 1.88 -38.62 8.41
C THR A 16 1.76 -37.79 7.13
N THR A 17 0.55 -37.35 6.79
CA THR A 17 0.36 -36.29 5.81
C THR A 17 0.90 -35.02 6.45
N LEU A 18 2.15 -34.66 6.14
CA LEU A 18 2.64 -33.31 6.31
C LEU A 18 1.78 -32.42 5.42
N SER A 19 0.75 -31.80 6.00
CA SER A 19 0.07 -30.67 5.41
C SER A 19 1.03 -29.48 5.44
N GLY A 20 2.08 -29.55 4.61
CA GLY A 20 2.94 -28.41 4.34
C GLY A 20 2.10 -27.41 3.58
N CYS A 21 1.93 -26.22 4.14
CA CYS A 21 1.42 -25.07 3.41
C CYS A 21 2.21 -24.98 2.10
N LEU A 22 1.55 -25.18 0.98
CA LEU A 22 2.04 -24.72 -0.31
C LEU A 22 2.13 -23.20 -0.22
N PHE A 23 3.23 -22.69 0.34
CA PHE A 23 3.85 -21.44 -0.10
C PHE A 23 4.41 -21.71 -1.50
N GLY A 24 3.48 -21.98 -2.42
CA GLY A 24 3.75 -22.19 -3.82
C GLY A 24 4.02 -20.84 -4.44
N GLY A 25 5.30 -20.53 -4.57
CA GLY A 25 5.82 -19.57 -5.55
C GLY A 25 5.24 -18.17 -5.44
N PHE A 26 5.99 -17.27 -4.81
CA PHE A 26 6.17 -15.99 -5.47
C PHE A 26 6.77 -16.32 -6.83
N GLY A 27 5.92 -16.35 -7.86
CA GLY A 27 6.41 -16.20 -9.22
C GLY A 27 7.34 -15.00 -9.15
N ALA A 28 8.59 -15.19 -9.58
CA ALA A 28 9.40 -14.05 -9.96
C ALA A 28 8.46 -13.20 -10.83
N SER A 29 8.11 -11.99 -10.38
CA SER A 29 7.50 -11.03 -11.29
C SER A 29 8.37 -11.08 -12.52
N GLU A 30 7.81 -11.55 -13.65
CA GLU A 30 8.48 -11.34 -14.91
C GLU A 30 8.71 -9.84 -14.94
N SER A 31 9.98 -9.44 -14.87
CA SER A 31 10.38 -8.06 -14.98
C SER A 31 10.07 -7.65 -16.41
N GLY A 32 8.81 -7.29 -16.62
CA GLY A 32 8.37 -6.60 -17.82
C GLY A 32 9.24 -5.37 -18.04
N PRO A 33 9.25 -4.81 -19.25
CA PRO A 33 9.91 -3.53 -19.50
C PRO A 33 9.49 -2.53 -18.41
N PRO A 34 10.40 -1.68 -17.92
CA PRO A 34 10.09 -0.74 -16.86
C PRO A 34 8.83 0.05 -17.25
N GLU A 35 7.90 0.20 -16.31
CA GLU A 35 6.70 1.02 -16.52
C GLU A 35 7.12 2.37 -17.08
N THR A 36 6.67 2.67 -18.30
CA THR A 36 6.98 3.95 -18.94
C THR A 36 6.25 5.04 -18.17
N VAL A 37 7.01 5.89 -17.48
CA VAL A 37 6.50 7.13 -16.90
C VAL A 37 6.27 8.11 -18.04
N THR A 38 5.03 8.52 -18.21
CA THR A 38 4.62 9.36 -19.33
C THR A 38 4.82 10.84 -19.08
N GLU A 39 5.03 11.24 -17.82
CA GLU A 39 5.11 12.63 -17.36
C GLU A 39 3.96 13.49 -17.89
N ARG A 40 2.79 12.87 -18.04
CA ARG A 40 1.58 13.51 -18.57
C ARG A 40 0.77 14.09 -17.43
N PRO A 41 0.30 15.35 -17.57
CA PRO A 41 -0.62 15.93 -16.60
C PRO A 41 -1.88 15.09 -16.44
N VAL A 42 -2.22 14.75 -15.19
CA VAL A 42 -3.52 14.19 -14.83
C VAL A 42 -4.56 15.31 -14.95
N THR A 43 -5.65 15.01 -15.64
CA THR A 43 -6.80 15.93 -15.83
C THR A 43 -8.07 15.42 -15.15
N ALA A 44 -8.00 14.23 -14.56
CA ALA A 44 -9.06 13.70 -13.71
C ALA A 44 -8.95 14.33 -12.32
N SER A 45 -10.10 14.61 -11.73
CA SER A 45 -10.24 14.98 -10.32
C SER A 45 -11.17 13.95 -9.66
N GLY A 46 -11.04 13.78 -8.35
CA GLY A 46 -11.85 12.82 -7.60
C GLY A 46 -11.71 13.05 -6.10
N SER A 47 -12.50 12.32 -5.32
CA SER A 47 -12.39 12.36 -3.86
C SER A 47 -12.38 10.93 -3.33
N ILE A 48 -11.28 10.60 -2.67
CA ILE A 48 -11.07 9.41 -1.83
C ILE A 48 -10.51 9.99 -0.53
N PRO A 49 -11.36 10.59 0.32
CA PRO A 49 -10.89 11.49 1.36
C PRO A 49 -10.36 10.75 2.60
N GLN A 50 -10.50 9.43 2.67
CA GLN A 50 -10.10 8.65 3.84
C GLN A 50 -9.65 7.23 3.48
N TYR A 51 -9.13 6.54 4.50
CA TYR A 51 -8.74 5.14 4.42
C TYR A 51 -9.90 4.27 3.91
N GLN A 52 -9.61 3.32 3.01
CA GLN A 52 -10.60 2.38 2.47
C GLN A 52 -11.84 3.04 1.84
N VAL A 53 -11.62 4.19 1.18
CA VAL A 53 -12.59 4.92 0.33
C VAL A 53 -13.67 5.68 1.09
N ASP A 54 -14.35 5.04 2.03
CA ASP A 54 -15.53 5.58 2.70
C ASP A 54 -15.54 5.29 4.21
N ALA A 55 -16.55 5.81 4.91
CA ALA A 55 -16.65 5.70 6.37
C ALA A 55 -16.94 4.26 6.81
N GLU A 56 -17.51 3.46 5.93
CA GLU A 56 -17.74 2.03 6.09
C GLU A 56 -16.47 1.19 5.86
N ASN A 57 -15.37 1.82 5.41
CA ASN A 57 -14.13 1.17 5.01
C ASN A 57 -14.34 0.08 3.95
N THR A 58 -15.19 0.33 2.96
CA THR A 58 -15.52 -0.71 1.98
C THR A 58 -14.34 -1.11 1.09
N GLY A 59 -13.42 -0.17 0.84
CA GLY A 59 -12.33 -0.36 -0.13
C GLY A 59 -12.82 -0.47 -1.57
N ILE A 60 -14.05 -0.05 -1.86
CA ILE A 60 -14.68 -0.21 -3.18
C ILE A 60 -14.72 1.13 -3.91
N LEU A 61 -13.96 1.23 -4.99
CA LEU A 61 -14.12 2.32 -5.95
C LEU A 61 -15.24 1.99 -6.92
N THR A 62 -16.19 2.91 -7.06
CA THR A 62 -17.23 2.81 -8.09
C THR A 62 -16.69 3.32 -9.43
N GLY A 63 -16.99 2.61 -10.52
CA GLY A 63 -16.49 2.93 -11.85
C GLY A 63 -15.60 1.83 -12.43
N SER A 64 -15.11 2.05 -13.65
CA SER A 64 -14.21 1.13 -14.34
C SER A 64 -12.77 1.63 -14.28
N ALA A 65 -11.84 0.74 -13.98
CA ALA A 65 -10.42 1.03 -14.12
C ALA A 65 -10.05 1.22 -15.61
N PRO A 66 -8.99 2.01 -15.92
CA PRO A 66 -8.45 2.07 -17.27
C PRO A 66 -8.02 0.69 -17.77
N ALA A 67 -8.31 0.38 -19.04
CA ALA A 67 -7.95 -0.90 -19.64
C ALA A 67 -6.44 -1.04 -19.91
N ASP A 68 -5.75 0.07 -20.11
CA ASP A 68 -4.31 0.14 -20.39
C ASP A 68 -3.70 1.32 -19.61
N PRO A 69 -3.42 1.13 -18.30
CA PRO A 69 -2.88 2.21 -17.47
C PRO A 69 -1.41 2.46 -17.78
N SER A 70 -1.02 3.73 -17.75
CA SER A 70 0.39 4.16 -17.78
C SER A 70 0.67 5.05 -16.58
N VAL A 71 1.91 5.07 -16.11
CA VAL A 71 2.30 5.94 -14.99
C VAL A 71 2.30 7.40 -15.46
N ALA A 72 1.44 8.23 -14.87
CA ALA A 72 1.36 9.65 -15.20
C ALA A 72 2.59 10.40 -14.68
N TRP A 73 2.89 10.23 -13.39
CA TRP A 73 4.06 10.75 -12.70
C TRP A 73 4.47 9.79 -11.57
N ARG A 74 5.68 9.95 -11.03
CA ARG A 74 6.18 9.16 -9.90
C ARG A 74 6.87 10.03 -8.87
N ARG A 75 6.64 9.75 -7.59
CA ARG A 75 7.43 10.26 -6.46
C ARG A 75 7.93 9.08 -5.64
N THR A 76 9.21 9.12 -5.28
CA THR A 76 9.88 8.03 -4.57
C THR A 76 10.39 8.58 -3.23
N PRO A 77 9.78 8.20 -2.11
CA PRO A 77 10.28 8.56 -0.79
C PRO A 77 11.55 7.78 -0.45
N SER A 78 12.27 8.22 0.59
CA SER A 78 13.46 7.52 1.07
C SER A 78 13.12 6.22 1.82
N ARG A 79 11.92 6.16 2.40
CA ARG A 79 11.33 5.10 3.20
C ARG A 79 9.82 5.08 2.98
N TYR A 80 9.26 3.87 2.94
CA TYR A 80 7.84 3.65 2.72
C TYR A 80 7.12 3.35 4.04
N ASP A 81 6.07 4.08 4.36
CA ASP A 81 5.30 3.95 5.61
C ASP A 81 4.03 3.11 5.51
N ALA A 82 3.74 2.55 4.32
CA ALA A 82 2.53 1.77 4.04
C ALA A 82 1.20 2.49 4.31
N ALA A 83 1.22 3.80 4.54
CA ALA A 83 0.03 4.62 4.64
C ALA A 83 -0.67 4.73 3.28
N GLN A 84 -1.99 4.51 3.27
CA GLN A 84 -2.78 4.74 2.06
C GLN A 84 -2.80 6.25 1.76
N PRO A 85 -2.47 6.68 0.53
CA PRO A 85 -2.70 8.05 0.13
C PRO A 85 -4.22 8.33 0.07
N VAL A 86 -4.59 9.58 0.32
CA VAL A 86 -5.95 10.09 0.11
C VAL A 86 -5.93 11.18 -0.94
N VAL A 87 -7.03 11.32 -1.67
CA VAL A 87 -7.17 12.28 -2.77
C VAL A 87 -8.37 13.15 -2.48
N ASP A 88 -8.22 14.46 -2.61
CA ASP A 88 -9.37 15.37 -2.60
C ASP A 88 -9.16 16.51 -3.62
N GLY A 89 -10.06 16.58 -4.60
CA GLY A 89 -9.94 17.52 -5.71
C GLY A 89 -8.68 17.27 -6.54
N ASP A 90 -7.77 18.25 -6.51
CA ASP A 90 -6.50 18.23 -7.25
C ASP A 90 -5.30 17.95 -6.33
N ALA A 91 -5.53 17.48 -5.10
CA ALA A 91 -4.49 17.18 -4.14
C ALA A 91 -4.41 15.68 -3.80
N VAL A 92 -3.20 15.20 -3.59
CA VAL A 92 -2.88 13.89 -3.01
C VAL A 92 -2.18 14.14 -1.69
N TYR A 93 -2.73 13.59 -0.59
CA TYR A 93 -2.11 13.64 0.72
C TYR A 93 -1.58 12.25 1.07
N VAL A 94 -0.33 12.19 1.49
CA VAL A 94 0.33 10.91 1.77
C VAL A 94 1.28 11.06 2.95
N ALA A 95 1.28 10.07 3.82
CA ALA A 95 2.27 9.93 4.87
C ALA A 95 3.40 8.99 4.40
N PHE A 96 4.61 9.51 4.30
CA PHE A 96 5.81 8.73 4.03
C PHE A 96 7.03 9.45 4.61
N ASP A 97 8.14 8.73 4.82
CA ASP A 97 9.33 9.28 5.47
C ASP A 97 9.08 9.88 6.88
N GLY A 98 7.99 9.47 7.53
CA GLY A 98 7.51 10.11 8.78
C GLY A 98 6.84 11.47 8.58
N ASP A 99 6.83 12.00 7.36
CA ASP A 99 6.26 13.30 6.99
C ASP A 99 4.82 13.15 6.50
N LEU A 100 4.06 14.25 6.59
CA LEU A 100 2.82 14.40 5.83
C LEU A 100 3.10 15.33 4.66
N VAL A 101 2.82 14.84 3.44
CA VAL A 101 3.10 15.56 2.21
C VAL A 101 1.81 15.80 1.44
N LYS A 102 1.62 17.04 0.96
CA LYS A 102 0.63 17.36 -0.06
C LYS A 102 1.30 17.45 -1.42
N LEU A 103 0.81 16.67 -2.36
CA LEU A 103 1.24 16.67 -3.75
C LEU A 103 0.10 17.15 -4.66
N SER A 104 0.45 17.84 -5.73
CA SER A 104 -0.44 18.10 -6.85
C SER A 104 -0.81 16.79 -7.55
N LEU A 105 -2.10 16.50 -7.69
CA LEU A 105 -2.60 15.32 -8.44
C LEU A 105 -2.18 15.38 -9.91
N ARG A 106 -2.01 16.59 -10.46
CA ARG A 106 -1.71 16.84 -11.86
C ARG A 106 -0.36 16.25 -12.27
N ASP A 107 0.68 16.47 -11.48
CA ASP A 107 2.09 16.23 -11.86
C ASP A 107 2.95 15.67 -10.72
N GLY A 108 2.37 15.49 -9.52
CA GLY A 108 3.04 15.00 -8.34
C GLY A 108 3.93 16.03 -7.65
N ASP A 109 3.91 17.31 -8.07
CA ASP A 109 4.73 18.34 -7.44
C ASP A 109 4.32 18.57 -5.99
N THR A 110 5.30 18.79 -5.13
CA THR A 110 5.04 19.01 -3.70
C THR A 110 4.54 20.44 -3.49
N ASP A 111 3.32 20.56 -2.96
CA ASP A 111 2.75 21.83 -2.53
C ASP A 111 3.33 22.24 -1.17
N TRP A 112 3.28 21.30 -0.22
CA TRP A 112 3.86 21.47 1.12
C TRP A 112 4.22 20.12 1.75
N THR A 113 5.13 20.18 2.71
CA THR A 113 5.53 19.07 3.58
C THR A 113 5.48 19.55 5.03
N VAL A 114 5.01 18.70 5.93
CA VAL A 114 5.07 18.95 7.37
C VAL A 114 5.83 17.82 8.05
N TRP A 115 6.59 18.17 9.09
CA TRP A 115 7.52 17.32 9.85
C TRP A 115 8.85 17.03 9.16
N GLU A 116 9.17 17.77 8.08
CA GLU A 116 10.41 17.62 7.31
C GLU A 116 11.64 17.41 8.21
N GLN A 117 12.34 16.30 8.00
CA GLN A 117 13.59 15.95 8.70
C GLN A 117 13.45 15.75 10.21
N SER A 118 12.27 15.40 10.68
CA SER A 118 12.07 15.21 12.12
C SER A 118 12.82 13.99 12.68
N GLY A 119 13.32 13.09 11.83
CA GLY A 119 14.21 11.98 12.18
C GLY A 119 13.55 10.85 12.96
N ASP A 120 12.32 11.06 13.44
CA ASP A 120 11.50 10.06 14.11
C ASP A 120 10.33 9.65 13.20
N GLU A 121 9.89 8.39 13.33
CA GLU A 121 8.71 7.84 12.66
C GLU A 121 7.43 8.50 13.20
N ARG A 122 7.17 9.73 12.79
CA ARG A 122 6.03 10.53 13.26
C ARG A 122 4.72 10.01 12.71
N THR A 123 4.66 9.82 11.40
CA THR A 123 3.40 9.53 10.71
C THR A 123 3.46 8.23 9.93
N THR A 124 2.67 7.24 10.36
CA THR A 124 2.45 5.98 9.63
C THR A 124 0.98 5.74 9.29
N ALA A 125 0.08 6.53 9.87
CA ALA A 125 -1.36 6.41 9.64
C ALA A 125 -1.77 7.05 8.31
N ALA A 126 -2.79 6.48 7.67
CA ALA A 126 -3.43 7.11 6.53
C ALA A 126 -4.06 8.45 6.97
N PRO A 127 -3.82 9.56 6.23
CA PRO A 127 -4.50 10.81 6.48
C PRO A 127 -6.01 10.73 6.19
N THR A 128 -6.77 11.71 6.65
CA THR A 128 -8.19 11.89 6.32
C THR A 128 -8.48 13.36 6.03
N VAL A 129 -9.24 13.64 4.97
CA VAL A 129 -9.63 14.99 4.56
C VAL A 129 -11.10 15.23 4.91
N ALA A 130 -11.39 16.28 5.65
CA ALA A 130 -12.74 16.73 5.94
C ALA A 130 -12.75 18.23 6.25
N ASP A 131 -13.77 18.95 5.78
CA ASP A 131 -13.95 20.39 6.04
C ASP A 131 -12.68 21.23 5.78
N GLN A 132 -12.03 20.99 4.64
CA GLN A 132 -10.78 21.66 4.22
C GLN A 132 -9.60 21.45 5.15
N ARG A 133 -9.65 20.38 5.97
CA ARG A 133 -8.56 19.98 6.84
C ARG A 133 -8.09 18.58 6.54
N VAL A 134 -6.79 18.39 6.68
CA VAL A 134 -6.13 17.09 6.68
C VAL A 134 -5.87 16.70 8.12
N VAL A 135 -6.39 15.56 8.53
CA VAL A 135 -6.23 15.00 9.86
C VAL A 135 -5.32 13.79 9.77
N VAL A 136 -4.32 13.71 10.65
CA VAL A 136 -3.40 12.58 10.71
C VAL A 136 -2.94 12.30 12.13
N ALA A 137 -2.72 11.04 12.46
CA ALA A 137 -2.09 10.63 13.71
C ALA A 137 -0.56 10.73 13.59
N ASP A 138 0.06 11.41 14.56
CA ASP A 138 1.50 11.60 14.72
C ASP A 138 1.91 11.13 16.13
N GLY A 139 2.47 9.92 16.23
CA GLY A 139 2.77 9.26 17.49
C GLY A 139 1.52 9.12 18.40
N GLU A 140 1.52 9.84 19.53
CA GLU A 140 0.41 9.87 20.50
C GLU A 140 -0.59 11.01 20.26
N THR A 141 -0.40 11.80 19.21
CA THR A 141 -1.19 13.01 18.92
C THR A 141 -2.00 12.84 17.64
N VAL A 142 -3.16 13.50 17.56
CA VAL A 142 -3.88 13.73 16.30
C VAL A 142 -3.74 15.19 15.94
N ARG A 143 -3.31 15.47 14.71
CA ARG A 143 -3.12 16.82 14.19
C ARG A 143 -4.11 17.08 13.07
N ALA A 144 -4.63 18.30 13.02
CA ALA A 144 -5.42 18.81 11.91
C ALA A 144 -4.68 20.00 11.29
N LEU A 145 -4.51 19.97 9.97
CA LEU A 145 -3.83 20.99 9.18
C LEU A 145 -4.81 21.54 8.15
N ASP A 146 -4.76 22.85 7.89
CA ASP A 146 -5.54 23.41 6.79
C ASP A 146 -4.94 22.97 5.44
N ASP A 147 -5.80 22.72 4.45
CA ASP A 147 -5.38 22.24 3.12
C ASP A 147 -4.44 23.21 2.38
N SER A 148 -4.44 24.48 2.76
CA SER A 148 -3.57 25.54 2.27
C SER A 148 -2.14 25.50 2.80
N GLY A 149 -1.87 24.69 3.84
CA GLY A 149 -0.61 24.70 4.60
C GLY A 149 -0.64 25.66 5.79
#